data_AF-A0A2M8NKN5-F1
#
_entry.id   AF-A0A2M8NKN5-F1
#
_cell.length_a   1.000
_cell.length_b   1.000
_cell.length_c   1.000
_cell.angle_alpha   90.00
_cell.angle_beta   90.00
_cell.angle_gamma   90.00
#
_symmetry.space_group_name_H-M   'P 1'
#
loop_
_entity.id
_entity.type
_entity.pdbx_description
1 polymer ?
#
loop_
_entity_poly.entity_id
_entity_poly.type
_entity_poly.pdbx_seq_one_letter_code
_entity_poly.pdbx_strand_id
1 'polypeptide(L)'
;MSQQPPKRNFGAVPASKRRAARKAREAQQAANRRSFSVTGVDPVERERAAVKRSAERQQARQSGDHDDMTAYLLAHPTRIVSEDDLRRDYTYVINDLRSMGLLAMALVVLLVVLAQVLPT
;
A
#
# COMPACT_ATOMS: atom_id res chain seq x y z
N MET A 1 40.42 -31.21 5.10
CA MET A 1 40.12 -31.44 3.67
C MET A 1 39.34 -30.21 3.17
N SER A 2 40.03 -29.27 2.52
CA SER A 2 39.42 -28.04 2.01
C SER A 2 39.03 -28.23 0.55
N GLN A 3 37.73 -28.19 0.25
CA GLN A 3 37.23 -28.29 -1.12
C GLN A 3 37.37 -26.95 -1.85
N GLN A 4 38.01 -26.98 -3.02
CA GLN A 4 38.24 -25.82 -3.88
C GLN A 4 37.07 -25.66 -4.85
N PRO A 5 36.47 -24.47 -5.02
CA PRO A 5 35.30 -24.29 -5.87
C PRO A 5 35.66 -24.32 -7.37
N PRO A 6 34.75 -24.79 -8.25
CA PRO A 6 35.01 -24.98 -9.67
C PRO A 6 35.14 -23.65 -10.43
N LYS A 7 36.22 -23.51 -11.21
CA LYS A 7 36.47 -22.37 -12.08
C LYS A 7 35.46 -22.37 -13.25
N ARG A 8 34.53 -21.43 -13.26
CA ARG A 8 33.61 -21.20 -14.39
C ARG A 8 34.37 -20.56 -15.56
N ASN A 9 34.56 -21.33 -16.64
CA ASN A 9 35.09 -20.83 -17.91
C ASN A 9 34.01 -19.99 -18.62
N PHE A 10 34.17 -18.67 -18.59
CA PHE A 10 33.40 -17.76 -19.44
C PHE A 10 34.04 -17.74 -20.83
N GLY A 11 33.67 -18.73 -21.66
CA GLY A 11 34.03 -18.72 -23.07
C GLY A 11 33.57 -17.42 -23.72
N ALA A 12 34.51 -16.63 -24.24
CA ALA A 12 34.23 -15.35 -24.88
C ALA A 12 33.29 -15.57 -26.07
N VAL A 13 32.06 -15.07 -25.97
CA VAL A 13 31.08 -15.17 -27.05
C VAL A 13 31.62 -14.38 -28.26
N PRO A 14 31.81 -15.03 -29.43
CA PRO A 14 32.41 -14.38 -30.59
C PRO A 14 31.54 -13.19 -31.04
N ALA A 15 32.19 -12.09 -31.40
CA ALA A 15 31.55 -10.81 -31.72
C ALA A 15 30.50 -10.91 -32.84
N SER A 16 30.65 -11.88 -33.76
CA SER A 16 29.69 -12.18 -34.83
C SER A 16 28.32 -12.63 -34.29
N LYS A 17 28.29 -13.49 -33.26
CA LYS A 17 27.04 -13.96 -32.63
C LYS A 17 26.31 -12.82 -31.91
N ARG A 18 27.05 -11.89 -31.30
CA ARG A 18 26.47 -10.71 -30.62
C ARG A 18 25.80 -9.76 -31.61
N ARG A 19 26.40 -9.56 -32.78
CA ARG A 19 25.81 -8.73 -33.86
C ARG A 19 24.55 -9.37 -34.46
N ALA A 20 24.56 -10.68 -34.68
CA ALA A 20 23.39 -11.41 -35.17
C ALA A 20 22.22 -11.35 -34.17
N ALA A 21 22.48 -11.57 -32.88
CA ALA A 21 21.47 -11.46 -31.83
C ALA A 21 20.88 -10.05 -31.72
N ARG A 22 21.70 -9.01 -31.91
CA ARG A 22 21.23 -7.61 -31.92
C ARG A 22 20.31 -7.32 -33.11
N LYS A 23 20.70 -7.73 -34.33
CA LYS A 23 19.85 -7.58 -35.52
C LYS A 23 18.52 -8.34 -35.40
N ALA A 24 18.53 -9.54 -34.82
CA ALA A 24 17.31 -10.31 -34.60
C ALA A 24 16.35 -9.62 -33.62
N ARG A 25 16.89 -9.03 -32.54
CA ARG A 25 16.09 -8.25 -31.57
C ARG A 25 15.54 -6.97 -32.19
N GLU A 26 16.33 -6.26 -33.00
CA GLU A 26 15.89 -5.06 -33.72
C GLU A 26 14.77 -5.39 -34.73
N ALA A 27 14.89 -6.52 -35.46
CA ALA A 27 13.85 -6.98 -36.38
C ALA A 27 12.56 -7.39 -35.65
N GLN A 28 12.65 -8.08 -34.51
CA GLN A 28 11.48 -8.41 -33.68
C GLN A 28 10.81 -7.16 -33.10
N GLN A 29 11.58 -6.16 -32.66
CA GLN A 29 11.02 -4.90 -32.17
C GLN A 29 10.35 -4.11 -33.29
N ALA A 30 10.92 -4.09 -34.50
CA ALA A 30 10.33 -3.43 -35.66
C ALA A 30 9.04 -4.12 -36.11
N ALA A 31 8.98 -5.45 -36.07
CA ALA A 31 7.78 -6.23 -36.35
C ALA A 31 6.68 -5.93 -35.30
N ASN A 32 7.02 -5.93 -34.01
CA ASN A 32 6.06 -5.66 -32.94
C ASN A 32 5.50 -4.22 -32.99
N ARG A 33 6.29 -3.25 -33.48
CA ARG A 33 5.81 -1.88 -33.72
C ARG A 33 4.82 -1.77 -34.87
N ARG A 34 4.96 -2.59 -35.92
CA ARG A 34 4.04 -2.59 -37.08
C ARG A 34 2.72 -3.31 -36.81
N SER A 35 2.70 -4.26 -35.87
CA SER A 35 1.48 -4.98 -35.48
C SER A 35 0.52 -4.15 -34.61
N PHE A 36 0.91 -2.95 -34.18
CA PHE A 36 0.16 -2.15 -33.20
C PHE A 36 -0.91 -1.22 -33.80
N SER A 37 -0.98 -1.08 -35.13
CA SER A 37 -1.89 -0.13 -35.79
C SER A 37 -3.24 -0.72 -36.24
N VAL A 38 -3.55 -1.99 -35.93
CA VAL A 38 -4.71 -2.69 -36.52
C VAL A 38 -5.94 -2.73 -35.59
N THR A 39 -5.82 -2.50 -34.28
CA THR A 39 -6.94 -2.71 -33.35
C THR A 39 -7.77 -1.47 -32.98
N GLY A 40 -7.54 -0.29 -33.59
CA GLY A 40 -8.46 0.86 -33.46
C GLY A 40 -8.76 1.35 -32.03
N VAL A 41 -7.87 1.08 -31.06
CA VAL A 41 -8.02 1.60 -29.70
C VAL A 41 -7.19 2.87 -29.59
N ASP A 42 -7.84 3.97 -29.22
CA ASP A 42 -7.18 5.26 -29.05
C ASP A 42 -5.99 5.12 -28.07
N PRO A 43 -4.80 5.64 -28.44
CA PRO A 43 -3.59 5.49 -27.62
C PRO A 43 -3.77 6.07 -26.21
N VAL A 44 -4.61 7.10 -26.08
CA VAL A 44 -4.96 7.76 -24.81
C VAL A 44 -5.75 6.84 -23.88
N GLU A 45 -6.65 6.02 -24.43
CA GLU A 45 -7.49 5.12 -23.65
C GLU A 45 -6.69 3.93 -23.10
N ARG A 46 -5.73 3.45 -23.89
CA ARG A 46 -4.80 2.40 -23.48
C ARG A 46 -3.86 2.85 -22.35
N GLU A 47 -3.41 4.10 -22.40
CA GLU A 47 -2.58 4.68 -21.34
C GLU A 47 -3.37 4.82 -20.02
N ARG A 48 -4.60 5.36 -20.09
CA ARG A 48 -5.49 5.46 -18.90
C ARG A 48 -5.80 4.09 -18.30
N ALA A 49 -6.07 3.08 -19.12
CA ALA A 49 -6.32 1.72 -18.66
C ALA A 49 -5.07 1.03 -18.08
N ALA A 50 -3.87 1.43 -18.52
CA ALA A 50 -2.61 0.94 -17.95
C ALA A 50 -2.34 1.58 -16.58
N VAL A 51 -2.54 2.90 -16.46
CA VAL A 51 -2.36 3.64 -15.20
C VAL A 51 -3.33 3.14 -14.12
N LYS A 52 -4.61 2.92 -14.47
CA LYS A 52 -5.61 2.40 -13.53
C LYS A 52 -5.24 1.01 -13.01
N ARG A 53 -4.79 0.11 -13.88
CA ARG A 53 -4.33 -1.24 -13.50
C ARG A 53 -3.05 -1.22 -12.66
N SER A 54 -2.15 -0.27 -12.89
CA SER A 54 -0.98 -0.10 -12.03
C SER A 54 -1.33 0.42 -10.64
N ALA A 55 -2.30 1.33 -10.54
CA ALA A 55 -2.77 1.87 -9.26
C ALA A 55 -3.47 0.77 -8.42
N GLU A 56 -4.36 -0.02 -9.03
CA GLU A 56 -5.01 -1.16 -8.34
C GLU A 56 -4.00 -2.21 -7.86
N ARG A 57 -2.99 -2.54 -8.69
CA ARG A 57 -1.93 -3.48 -8.28
C ARG A 57 -1.05 -2.94 -7.16
N GLN A 58 -0.82 -1.63 -7.10
CA GLN A 58 -0.06 -1.01 -6.02
C GLN A 58 -0.86 -1.01 -4.71
N GLN A 59 -2.16 -0.69 -4.77
CA GLN A 59 -3.03 -0.77 -3.59
C GLN A 59 -3.15 -2.20 -3.06
N ALA A 60 -3.42 -3.18 -3.92
CA ALA A 60 -3.53 -4.58 -3.51
C ALA A 60 -2.23 -5.14 -2.87
N ARG A 61 -1.07 -4.62 -3.28
CA ARG A 61 0.23 -4.98 -2.67
C ARG A 61 0.45 -4.33 -1.29
N GLN A 62 -0.06 -3.11 -1.09
CA GLN A 62 0.03 -2.44 0.20
C GLN A 62 -0.95 -3.05 1.22
N SER A 63 -2.14 -3.47 0.78
CA SER A 63 -3.14 -4.08 1.66
C SER A 63 -2.70 -5.43 2.22
N GLY A 64 -2.11 -6.30 1.38
CA GLY A 64 -1.68 -7.64 1.82
C GLY A 64 -0.53 -7.64 2.83
N ASP A 65 0.37 -6.64 2.75
CA ASP A 65 1.53 -6.55 3.64
C ASP A 65 1.15 -6.08 5.06
N HIS A 66 0.05 -5.35 5.19
CA HIS A 66 -0.42 -4.85 6.49
C HIS A 66 -1.10 -5.92 7.34
N ASP A 67 -1.79 -6.88 6.74
CA ASP A 67 -2.44 -7.97 7.47
C ASP A 67 -1.39 -8.96 8.02
N ASP A 68 -0.38 -9.30 7.22
CA ASP A 68 0.72 -10.16 7.67
C ASP A 68 1.57 -9.46 8.75
N MET A 69 1.79 -8.14 8.61
CA MET A 69 2.54 -7.36 9.60
C MET A 69 1.77 -7.20 10.92
N THR A 70 0.46 -6.98 10.88
CA THR A 70 -0.36 -6.91 12.10
C THR A 70 -0.44 -8.27 12.80
N ALA A 71 -0.59 -9.37 12.06
CA ALA A 71 -0.53 -10.73 12.62
C ALA A 71 0.83 -11.02 13.28
N TYR A 72 1.93 -10.60 12.66
CA TYR A 72 3.28 -10.74 13.22
C TYR A 72 3.48 -9.91 14.50
N LEU A 73 2.98 -8.68 14.53
CA LEU A 73 3.06 -7.79 15.70
C LEU A 73 2.20 -8.29 16.87
N LEU A 74 1.04 -8.88 16.60
CA LEU A 74 0.20 -9.52 17.61
C LEU A 74 0.82 -10.81 18.16
N ALA A 75 1.53 -11.57 17.32
CA ALA A 75 2.22 -12.79 17.73
C ALA A 75 3.47 -12.52 18.59
N HIS A 76 4.08 -11.35 18.46
CA HIS A 76 5.28 -10.94 19.19
C HIS A 76 5.05 -9.62 19.95
N PRO A 77 4.23 -9.62 21.01
CA PRO A 77 3.96 -8.41 21.77
C PRO A 77 5.25 -7.89 22.41
N THR A 78 5.58 -6.62 22.18
CA THR A 78 6.77 -5.96 22.74
C THR A 78 6.63 -5.64 24.23
N ARG A 79 5.41 -5.67 24.76
CA ARG A 79 5.09 -5.50 26.18
C ARG A 79 3.81 -6.26 26.51
N ILE A 80 3.85 -7.11 27.53
CA ILE A 80 2.65 -7.71 28.13
C ILE A 80 2.11 -6.69 29.11
N VAL A 81 0.96 -6.10 28.79
CA VAL A 81 0.30 -5.09 29.64
C VAL A 81 -0.68 -5.80 30.54
N SER A 82 -0.53 -5.62 31.86
CA SER A 82 -1.51 -6.11 32.82
C SER A 82 -2.78 -5.26 32.78
N GLU A 83 -3.91 -5.79 33.25
CA GLU A 83 -5.15 -5.01 33.29
C GLU A 83 -5.03 -3.77 34.19
N ASP A 84 -4.25 -3.86 35.26
CA ASP A 84 -3.96 -2.74 36.16
C ASP A 84 -3.16 -1.62 35.45
N ASP A 85 -2.16 -1.98 34.64
CA ASP A 85 -1.41 -1.01 33.84
C ASP A 85 -2.29 -0.35 32.78
N LEU A 86 -3.16 -1.13 32.13
CA LEU A 86 -4.07 -0.62 31.12
C LEU A 86 -5.07 0.37 31.71
N ARG A 87 -5.65 0.07 32.87
CA ARG A 87 -6.56 0.98 33.58
C ARG A 87 -5.85 2.27 33.97
N ARG A 88 -4.61 2.17 34.46
CA ARG A 88 -3.81 3.34 34.86
C ARG A 88 -3.56 4.29 33.69
N ASP A 89 -3.17 3.74 32.54
CA ASP A 89 -2.83 4.55 31.35
C ASP A 89 -4.08 5.10 30.65
N TYR A 90 -5.20 4.37 30.64
CA TYR A 90 -6.45 4.81 29.98
C TYR A 90 -7.34 5.71 30.84
N THR A 91 -7.09 5.84 32.14
CA THR A 91 -7.92 6.66 33.04
C THR A 91 -8.02 8.12 32.57
N TYR A 92 -6.93 8.68 32.03
CA TYR A 92 -6.92 10.05 31.51
C TYR A 92 -7.89 10.24 30.35
N VAL A 93 -7.93 9.28 29.41
CA VAL A 93 -8.83 9.32 28.25
C VAL A 93 -10.29 9.24 28.70
N ILE A 94 -10.58 8.34 29.64
CA ILE A 94 -11.95 8.19 30.19
C ILE A 94 -12.38 9.49 30.90
N ASN A 95 -11.47 10.13 31.61
CA ASN A 95 -11.76 11.38 32.31
C ASN A 95 -12.05 12.54 31.34
N ASP A 96 -11.31 12.63 30.24
CA ASP A 96 -11.52 13.63 29.19
C ASP A 96 -12.86 13.42 28.46
N LEU A 97 -13.19 12.17 28.12
CA LEU A 97 -14.49 11.87 27.51
C LEU A 97 -15.67 12.19 28.44
N ARG A 98 -15.51 11.99 29.75
CA ARG A 98 -16.53 12.36 30.75
C ARG A 98 -16.72 13.86 30.83
N SER A 99 -15.65 14.64 30.87
CA SER A 99 -15.75 16.11 30.95
C SER A 99 -16.38 16.68 29.67
N MET A 100 -15.98 16.19 28.49
CA MET A 100 -16.59 16.58 27.22
C MET A 100 -18.08 16.18 27.15
N GLY A 101 -18.43 14.98 27.62
CA GLY A 101 -19.81 14.52 27.67
C GLY A 101 -20.70 15.36 28.61
N LEU A 102 -20.19 15.73 29.79
CA LEU A 102 -20.89 16.60 30.73
C LEU A 102 -21.12 18.00 30.15
N LEU A 103 -20.12 18.56 29.49
CA LEU A 103 -20.22 19.88 28.86
C LEU A 103 -21.25 19.85 27.72
N ALA A 104 -21.22 18.82 26.87
CA ALA A 104 -22.19 18.63 25.82
C ALA A 104 -23.62 18.52 26.36
N MET A 105 -23.85 17.71 27.41
CA MET A 105 -25.15 17.61 28.08
C MET A 105 -25.61 18.96 28.64
N ALA A 106 -24.71 19.71 29.28
CA ALA A 106 -25.04 21.03 29.83
C ALA A 106 -25.48 22.01 28.72
N LEU A 107 -24.80 22.00 27.57
CA LEU A 107 -25.17 22.83 26.42
C LEU A 107 -26.53 22.42 25.83
N VAL A 108 -26.80 21.12 25.69
CA VAL A 108 -28.10 20.64 25.20
C VAL A 108 -29.23 21.09 26.14
N VAL A 109 -29.06 20.93 27.45
CA VAL A 109 -30.04 21.40 28.43
C VAL A 109 -30.23 22.92 28.35
N LEU A 110 -29.14 23.67 28.24
CA LEU A 110 -29.19 25.13 28.08
C LEU A 110 -30.00 25.54 26.84
N LEU A 111 -29.78 24.88 25.70
CA LEU A 111 -30.54 25.11 24.46
C LEU A 111 -32.03 24.80 24.63
N VAL A 112 -32.37 23.72 25.32
CA VAL A 112 -33.78 23.38 25.62
C VAL A 112 -34.43 24.46 26.47
N VAL A 113 -33.74 24.97 27.49
CA VAL A 113 -34.25 26.05 28.34
C VAL A 113 -34.43 27.34 27.54
N LEU A 114 -33.44 27.72 26.74
CA LEU A 114 -33.52 28.89 25.85
C LEU A 114 -34.70 28.79 24.89
N ALA A 115 -34.94 27.61 24.32
CA ALA A 115 -36.09 27.39 23.43
C ALA A 115 -37.45 27.57 24.12
N GLN A 116 -37.54 27.36 25.44
CA GLN A 116 -38.77 27.60 26.21
C GLN A 116 -38.90 29.05 26.67
N VAL A 117 -37.79 29.76 26.86
CA VAL A 117 -37.77 31.14 27.37
C VAL A 117 -37.85 32.17 26.24
N LEU A 118 -37.26 31.90 25.08
CA LEU A 118 -37.38 32.78 23.92
C LEU A 118 -38.79 32.59 23.34
N PRO A 119 -39.64 33.65 23.33
CA PRO A 119 -40.90 33.59 22.63
C PRO A 119 -40.62 33.43 21.13
N THR A 120 -41.23 32.42 20.52
CA THR A 120 -41.28 32.22 19.06
C THR A 120 -42.11 33.28 18.37
#